data_AF-A0A380EDW5-F1
#
_entry.id   AF-A0A380EDW5-F1
#
_cell.length_a   1.000
_cell.length_b   1.000
_cell.length_c   1.000
_cell.angle_alpha   90.00
_cell.angle_beta   90.00
_cell.angle_gamma   90.00
#
_symmetry.space_group_name_H-M   'P 1'
#
loop_
_entity.id
_entity.type
_entity.pdbx_description
1 polymer ?
#
loop_
_entity_poly.entity_id
_entity_poly.type
_entity_poly.pdbx_seq_one_letter_code
_entity_poly.pdbx_strand_id
1 'polypeptide(L)'
;MHFRLRSFKNYRSGELVHRDEKPYMGNTLYIGSLKSEVYFCIYEKDYEQYVKNDVPLEDAEVKNRFEIRLKNDRATQAMKDLLAHQQAEKTAFEIINRYIRFADKDDTKRRSDWKTNERWEWFIGKNRGALRLTTQPEPYSFERTLNWLHHQVAPTLKIASI
;
A
#
# COMPACT_ATOMS: atom_id res chain seq x y z
N MET A 1 -3.37 -14.69 10.62
CA MET A 1 -3.03 -13.26 10.35
C MET A 1 -3.18 -12.44 11.63
N HIS A 2 -2.17 -11.72 12.12
CA HIS A 2 -2.27 -10.82 13.28
C HIS A 2 -1.95 -9.40 12.81
N PHE A 3 -2.90 -8.48 12.98
CA PHE A 3 -2.71 -7.08 12.65
C PHE A 3 -2.78 -6.25 13.92
N ARG A 4 -1.91 -5.24 14.02
CA ARG A 4 -2.13 -4.14 14.96
C ARG A 4 -3.29 -3.24 14.50
N LEU A 5 -3.63 -3.31 13.21
CA LEU A 5 -4.76 -2.63 12.57
C LEU A 5 -6.01 -3.52 12.62
N ARG A 6 -7.13 -3.00 13.12
CA ARG A 6 -8.34 -3.80 13.41
C ARG A 6 -9.32 -3.94 12.23
N SER A 7 -8.99 -3.40 11.07
CA SER A 7 -9.86 -3.39 9.89
C SER A 7 -9.06 -3.77 8.67
N PHE A 8 -9.64 -4.59 7.80
CA PHE A 8 -9.14 -4.85 6.46
C PHE A 8 -10.35 -4.91 5.51
N LYS A 9 -10.12 -4.60 4.24
CA LYS A 9 -11.10 -4.74 3.16
C LYS A 9 -10.43 -5.46 2.01
N ASN A 10 -11.02 -6.55 1.57
CA ASN A 10 -10.58 -7.26 0.38
C ASN A 10 -11.59 -7.00 -0.74
N TYR A 11 -11.08 -6.75 -1.95
CA TYR A 11 -11.86 -6.73 -3.17
C TYR A 11 -11.42 -7.95 -3.98
N ARG A 12 -12.38 -8.86 -4.24
CA ARG A 12 -12.30 -10.16 -4.95
C ARG A 12 -11.81 -11.42 -4.25
N SER A 13 -11.14 -11.40 -3.10
CA SER A 13 -10.94 -12.67 -2.38
C SER A 13 -12.25 -13.06 -1.69
N GLY A 14 -12.88 -14.14 -2.16
CA GLY A 14 -14.01 -14.75 -1.48
C GLY A 14 -13.74 -14.87 0.02
N GLU A 15 -14.74 -14.45 0.80
CA GLU A 15 -14.76 -14.24 2.25
C GLU A 15 -14.40 -12.83 2.74
N LEU A 16 -15.47 -12.12 3.12
CA LEU A 16 -15.55 -10.90 3.92
C LEU A 16 -15.42 -9.57 3.15
N VAL A 17 -16.42 -9.27 2.30
CA VAL A 17 -17.28 -8.05 2.27
C VAL A 17 -17.94 -7.92 0.87
N HIS A 18 -19.28 -8.03 0.78
CA HIS A 18 -20.07 -7.79 -0.45
C HIS A 18 -20.56 -6.34 -0.58
N ARG A 19 -20.61 -5.78 -1.81
CA ARG A 19 -21.85 -5.52 -2.60
C ARG A 19 -21.64 -4.76 -3.93
N ASP A 20 -20.49 -4.10 -4.12
CA ASP A 20 -20.22 -3.27 -5.31
C ASP A 20 -18.93 -3.69 -6.04
N GLU A 21 -18.72 -5.00 -6.24
CA GLU A 21 -17.57 -5.47 -6.99
C GLU A 21 -17.74 -5.14 -8.48
N LYS A 22 -16.93 -4.21 -9.00
CA LYS A 22 -16.86 -4.00 -10.43
C LYS A 22 -16.24 -5.27 -11.07
N PRO A 23 -16.89 -5.89 -12.06
CA PRO A 23 -16.46 -7.15 -12.69
C PRO A 23 -15.12 -7.05 -13.45
N TYR A 24 -14.43 -5.90 -13.39
CA TYR A 24 -13.15 -5.64 -14.06
C TYR A 24 -12.00 -5.16 -13.15
N MET A 25 -12.09 -5.22 -11.81
CA MET A 25 -10.95 -4.83 -10.96
C MET A 25 -10.10 -6.03 -10.54
N GLY A 26 -8.80 -6.07 -10.83
CA GLY A 26 -7.87 -7.05 -10.26
C GLY A 26 -7.91 -7.09 -8.72
N ASN A 27 -7.34 -8.13 -8.11
CA ASN A 27 -7.41 -8.33 -6.66
C ASN A 27 -6.78 -7.14 -5.93
N THR A 28 -7.48 -6.59 -4.94
CA THR A 28 -6.98 -5.47 -4.11
C THR A 28 -7.29 -5.71 -2.64
N LEU A 29 -6.27 -5.64 -1.80
CA LEU A 29 -6.34 -5.78 -0.36
C LEU A 29 -5.93 -4.47 0.33
N TYR A 30 -6.87 -3.86 1.04
CA TYR A 30 -6.62 -2.77 1.97
C TYR A 30 -6.49 -3.30 3.39
N ILE A 31 -5.43 -2.91 4.07
CA ILE A 31 -5.19 -3.26 5.48
C ILE A 31 -5.13 -1.97 6.27
N GLY A 32 -6.01 -1.83 7.25
CA GLY A 32 -6.26 -0.59 7.97
C GLY A 32 -7.44 0.19 7.42
N SER A 33 -7.77 1.29 8.10
CA SER A 33 -8.83 2.20 7.66
C SER A 33 -8.27 3.28 6.76
N LEU A 34 -8.96 3.63 5.67
CA LEU A 34 -8.61 4.77 4.82
C LEU A 34 -8.61 6.11 5.59
N LYS A 35 -9.33 6.18 6.72
CA LYS A 35 -9.33 7.36 7.61
C LYS A 35 -8.18 7.36 8.62
N SER A 36 -7.50 6.24 8.81
CA SER A 36 -6.37 6.15 9.75
C SER A 36 -5.09 6.77 9.16
N GLU A 37 -4.14 7.07 10.04
CA GLU A 37 -2.85 7.66 9.66
C GLU A 37 -1.89 6.66 9.00
N VAL A 38 -2.19 5.35 9.07
CA VAL A 38 -1.43 4.30 8.40
C VAL A 38 -2.40 3.27 7.84
N TYR A 39 -2.34 3.04 6.54
CA TYR A 39 -2.97 1.89 5.90
C TYR A 39 -2.09 1.36 4.77
N PHE A 40 -2.35 0.13 4.36
CA PHE A 40 -1.64 -0.53 3.27
C PHE A 40 -2.61 -0.85 2.14
N CYS A 41 -2.12 -0.81 0.92
CA CYS A 41 -2.85 -1.18 -0.28
C CYS A 41 -1.99 -2.13 -1.11
N ILE A 42 -2.47 -3.35 -1.28
CA ILE A 42 -1.77 -4.42 -2.02
C ILE A 42 -2.66 -4.80 -3.18
N TYR A 43 -2.17 -4.71 -4.42
CA TYR A 43 -3.01 -4.99 -5.58
C TYR A 43 -2.24 -5.44 -6.81
N GLU A 44 -2.96 -6.05 -7.74
CA GLU A 44 -2.51 -6.42 -9.08
C GLU A 44 -2.36 -5.17 -9.95
N LYS A 45 -1.12 -4.67 -10.03
CA LYS A 45 -0.76 -3.44 -10.75
C LYS A 45 -0.80 -3.63 -12.26
N ASP A 46 -0.44 -4.80 -12.75
CA ASP A 46 -0.59 -5.18 -14.16
C ASP A 46 -2.05 -5.10 -14.60
N TYR A 47 -2.96 -5.64 -13.81
CA TYR A 47 -4.39 -5.59 -14.08
C TYR A 47 -4.95 -4.17 -13.95
N GLU A 48 -4.48 -3.39 -12.98
CA GLU A 48 -4.82 -1.97 -12.87
C GLU A 48 -4.41 -1.19 -14.14
N GLN A 49 -3.22 -1.47 -14.68
CA GLN A 49 -2.71 -0.81 -15.89
C GLN A 49 -3.46 -1.26 -17.14
N TYR A 50 -3.76 -2.55 -17.27
CA TYR A 50 -4.60 -3.06 -18.35
C TYR A 50 -5.97 -2.37 -18.39
N VAL A 51 -6.65 -2.27 -17.24
CA VAL A 51 -7.99 -1.68 -17.18
C VAL A 51 -7.99 -0.17 -17.42
N LYS A 52 -6.97 0.55 -16.96
CA LYS A 52 -6.94 2.02 -17.04
C LYS A 52 -6.32 2.54 -18.33
N ASN A 53 -5.30 1.86 -18.82
CA ASN A 53 -4.40 2.35 -19.86
C ASN A 53 -4.25 1.38 -21.03
N ASP A 54 -5.02 0.27 -21.06
CA ASP A 54 -5.02 -0.76 -22.11
C ASP A 54 -3.62 -1.37 -22.37
N VAL A 55 -2.76 -1.36 -21.35
CA VAL A 55 -1.44 -1.98 -21.40
C VAL A 55 -1.61 -3.50 -21.31
N PRO A 56 -1.13 -4.29 -22.28
CA PRO A 56 -1.20 -5.75 -22.21
C PRO A 56 -0.54 -6.28 -20.94
N LEU A 57 -1.14 -7.32 -20.33
CA LEU A 57 -0.63 -7.90 -19.08
C LEU A 57 0.79 -8.46 -19.21
N GLU A 58 1.17 -8.89 -20.41
CA GLU A 58 2.51 -9.38 -20.74
C GLU A 58 3.57 -8.27 -20.76
N ASP A 59 3.16 -7.03 -21.07
CA ASP A 59 4.04 -5.86 -21.15
C ASP A 59 4.17 -5.13 -19.81
N ALA A 60 3.43 -5.56 -18.78
CA ALA A 60 3.46 -4.93 -17.47
C ALA A 60 4.76 -5.21 -16.72
N GLU A 61 5.58 -4.17 -16.53
CA GLU A 61 6.84 -4.24 -15.75
C GLU A 61 6.61 -4.67 -14.29
N VAL A 62 5.50 -4.23 -13.70
CA VAL A 62 5.16 -4.50 -12.29
C VAL A 62 3.83 -5.23 -12.20
N LYS A 63 3.88 -6.50 -11.77
CA LYS A 63 2.69 -7.32 -11.56
C LYS A 63 1.90 -6.92 -10.32
N ASN A 64 2.57 -6.83 -9.17
CA ASN A 64 1.93 -6.50 -7.89
C ASN A 64 2.55 -5.22 -7.31
N ARG A 65 1.73 -4.36 -6.72
CA ARG A 65 2.20 -3.20 -5.96
C ARG A 65 1.78 -3.29 -4.50
N PHE A 66 2.75 -3.05 -3.62
CA PHE A 66 2.54 -2.92 -2.18
C PHE A 66 2.77 -1.46 -1.78
N GLU A 67 1.71 -0.76 -1.38
CA GLU A 67 1.78 0.64 -0.98
C GLU A 67 1.64 0.80 0.53
N ILE A 68 2.54 1.58 1.13
CA ILE A 68 2.44 2.06 2.51
C ILE A 68 1.91 3.49 2.44
N ARG A 69 0.72 3.73 2.98
CA ARG A 69 0.07 5.06 2.96
C ARG A 69 0.12 5.65 4.36
N LEU A 70 0.84 6.76 4.51
CA LEU A 70 1.04 7.45 5.78
C LEU A 70 0.40 8.84 5.74
N LYS A 71 -0.09 9.32 6.88
CA LYS A 71 -0.65 10.68 7.05
C LYS A 71 -0.13 11.31 8.34
N ASN A 72 -0.21 12.64 8.42
CA ASN A 72 0.05 13.44 9.62
C ASN A 72 1.37 13.02 10.32
N ASP A 73 1.31 12.79 11.63
CA ASP A 73 2.46 12.44 12.48
C ASP A 73 3.19 11.18 12.01
N ARG A 74 2.46 10.20 11.46
CA ARG A 74 3.06 8.96 10.94
C ARG A 74 3.88 9.22 9.68
N ALA A 75 3.42 10.12 8.80
CA ALA A 75 4.20 10.56 7.65
C ALA A 75 5.44 11.35 8.11
N THR A 76 5.27 12.29 9.04
CA THR A 76 6.38 13.07 9.60
C THR A 76 7.46 12.18 10.21
N GLN A 77 7.08 11.18 10.99
CA GLN A 77 8.03 10.26 11.62
C GLN A 77 8.76 9.40 10.60
N ALA A 78 8.07 8.88 9.58
CA ALA A 78 8.70 8.11 8.52
C ALA A 78 9.69 8.95 7.70
N MET A 79 9.36 10.22 7.44
CA MET A 79 10.28 11.14 6.76
C MET A 79 11.52 11.44 7.59
N LYS A 80 11.38 11.62 8.91
CA LYS A 80 12.53 11.80 9.82
C LYS A 80 13.45 10.58 9.78
N ASP A 81 12.88 9.38 9.86
CA ASP A 81 13.63 8.12 9.79
C ASP A 81 14.35 7.97 8.45
N LEU A 82 13.64 8.22 7.34
CA LEU A 82 14.18 8.17 6.00
C LEU A 82 15.33 9.16 5.79
N LEU A 83 15.20 10.40 6.27
CA LEU A 83 16.24 11.42 6.17
C LEU A 83 17.46 11.09 7.03
N ALA A 84 17.25 10.50 8.22
CA ALA A 84 18.32 10.11 9.12
C ALA A 84 19.14 8.92 8.59
N HIS A 85 18.48 7.96 7.95
CA HIS A 85 19.13 6.71 7.52
C HIS A 85 19.42 6.62 6.02
N GLN A 86 18.77 7.44 5.19
CA GLN A 86 18.87 7.45 3.73
C GLN A 86 18.64 6.07 3.09
N GLN A 87 17.90 5.19 3.76
CA GLN A 87 17.63 3.81 3.34
C GLN A 87 16.12 3.57 3.32
N ALA A 88 15.50 3.87 2.18
CA ALA A 88 14.06 3.72 2.00
C ALA A 88 13.55 2.30 2.25
N GLU A 89 14.34 1.28 1.90
CA GLU A 89 14.01 -0.12 2.17
C GLU A 89 13.85 -0.37 3.67
N LYS A 90 14.85 0.04 4.46
CA LYS A 90 14.85 -0.13 5.91
C LYS A 90 13.62 0.53 6.54
N THR A 91 13.38 1.81 6.23
CA THR A 91 12.21 2.55 6.74
C THR A 91 10.89 1.86 6.35
N ALA A 92 10.77 1.39 5.11
CA ALA A 92 9.55 0.72 4.63
C ALA A 92 9.30 -0.60 5.36
N PHE A 93 10.32 -1.47 5.50
CA PHE A 93 10.16 -2.76 6.17
C PHE A 93 9.98 -2.64 7.68
N GLU A 94 10.58 -1.63 8.33
CA GLU A 94 10.30 -1.34 9.73
C GLU A 94 8.82 -0.98 9.95
N ILE A 95 8.23 -0.17 9.06
CA ILE A 95 6.80 0.13 9.10
C ILE A 95 5.98 -1.14 8.87
N ILE A 96 6.29 -1.93 7.84
CA ILE A 96 5.54 -3.17 7.53
C ILE A 96 5.57 -4.13 8.74
N ASN A 97 6.75 -4.43 9.26
CA ASN A 97 6.94 -5.37 10.36
C ASN A 97 6.25 -4.94 11.65
N ARG A 98 6.07 -3.62 11.85
CA ARG A 98 5.34 -3.08 13.00
C ARG A 98 3.83 -3.31 12.94
N TYR A 99 3.24 -3.34 11.74
CA TYR A 99 1.78 -3.35 11.57
C TYR A 99 1.22 -4.66 11.02
N ILE A 100 2.01 -5.42 10.25
CA ILE A 100 1.57 -6.60 9.50
C ILE A 100 2.42 -7.81 9.86
N ARG A 101 1.74 -8.90 10.26
CA ARG A 101 2.34 -10.23 10.38
C ARG A 101 1.39 -11.29 9.82
N PHE A 102 1.83 -11.96 8.75
CA PHE A 102 1.21 -13.20 8.29
C PHE A 102 1.80 -14.36 9.09
N ALA A 103 0.93 -15.16 9.68
CA ALA A 103 1.30 -16.23 10.59
C ALA A 103 0.40 -17.43 10.32
N ASP A 104 0.98 -18.62 10.44
CA ASP A 104 0.29 -19.88 10.28
C ASP A 104 -0.64 -20.11 11.46
N LYS A 105 -1.89 -20.46 11.17
CA LYS A 105 -2.90 -20.68 12.18
C LYS A 105 -2.56 -21.96 12.96
N ASP A 106 -2.48 -21.83 14.28
CA ASP A 106 -2.28 -22.95 15.21
C ASP A 106 -3.33 -22.85 16.31
N ASP A 107 -4.38 -23.66 16.22
CA ASP A 107 -5.51 -23.65 17.16
C ASP A 107 -5.12 -24.14 18.56
N THR A 108 -3.93 -24.73 18.73
CA THR A 108 -3.41 -25.16 20.04
C THR A 108 -2.73 -24.02 20.81
N LYS A 109 -2.45 -22.88 20.15
CA LYS A 109 -1.69 -21.77 20.71
C LYS A 109 -2.49 -20.47 20.68
N ARG A 110 -2.11 -19.54 21.56
CA ARG A 110 -2.62 -18.16 21.49
C ARG A 110 -2.16 -17.52 20.18
N ARG A 111 -3.00 -16.66 19.59
CA ARG A 111 -2.73 -15.99 18.31
C ARG A 111 -1.43 -15.18 18.29
N SER A 112 -0.97 -14.67 19.44
CA SER A 112 0.33 -13.99 19.58
C SER A 112 1.49 -14.92 19.25
N ASP A 113 1.33 -16.21 19.57
CA ASP A 113 2.38 -17.23 19.58
C ASP A 113 2.34 -18.06 18.29
N TRP A 114 1.43 -17.74 17.37
CA TRP A 114 1.43 -18.29 16.02
C TRP A 114 2.73 -17.95 15.32
N LYS A 115 3.36 -18.97 14.73
CA LYS A 115 4.60 -18.84 13.97
C LYS A 115 4.35 -17.99 12.73
N THR A 116 5.27 -17.07 12.42
CA THR A 116 5.24 -16.32 11.17
C THR A 116 5.29 -17.29 9.99
N ASN A 117 4.47 -17.03 8.98
CA ASN A 117 4.44 -17.83 7.76
C ASN A 117 5.79 -17.74 7.02
N GLU A 118 6.28 -18.86 6.51
CA GLU A 118 7.59 -18.94 5.86
C GLU A 118 7.73 -18.03 4.63
N ARG A 119 6.68 -17.94 3.80
CA ARG A 119 6.69 -17.05 2.63
C ARG A 119 6.72 -15.58 3.04
N TRP A 120 6.05 -15.26 4.16
CA TRP A 120 6.08 -13.90 4.70
C TRP A 120 7.46 -13.55 5.28
N GLU A 121 8.08 -14.46 6.03
CA GLU A 121 9.46 -14.32 6.52
C GLU A 121 10.43 -14.04 5.37
N TRP A 122 10.33 -14.79 4.27
CA TRP A 122 11.13 -14.56 3.07
C TRP A 122 10.86 -13.17 2.47
N PHE A 123 9.59 -12.76 2.37
CA PHE A 123 9.22 -11.45 1.84
C PHE A 123 9.73 -10.27 2.69
N ILE A 124 9.77 -10.37 4.01
CA ILE A 124 10.20 -9.27 4.89
C ILE A 124 11.71 -9.23 5.13
N GLY A 125 12.49 -10.14 4.55
CA GLY A 125 13.94 -10.06 4.57
C GLY A 125 14.68 -11.26 5.15
N LYS A 126 14.01 -12.30 5.66
CA LYS A 126 14.71 -13.50 6.12
C LYS A 126 15.34 -14.20 4.92
N ASN A 127 16.67 -14.21 4.85
CA ASN A 127 17.48 -14.85 3.80
C ASN A 127 17.38 -14.23 2.39
N ARG A 128 17.18 -12.91 2.26
CA ARG A 128 17.27 -12.22 0.95
C ARG A 128 18.16 -10.97 1.02
N GLY A 129 18.74 -10.58 -0.11
CA GLY A 129 19.50 -9.33 -0.25
C GLY A 129 18.61 -8.08 -0.19
N ALA A 130 19.24 -6.90 -0.22
CA ALA A 130 18.56 -5.62 -0.26
C ALA A 130 17.60 -5.55 -1.46
N LEU A 131 16.34 -5.22 -1.20
CA LEU A 131 15.31 -5.03 -2.20
C LEU A 131 15.43 -3.63 -2.79
N ARG A 132 15.70 -3.56 -4.10
CA ARG A 132 15.67 -2.31 -4.83
C ARG A 132 14.23 -1.80 -4.90
N LEU A 133 13.89 -0.86 -4.02
CA LEU A 133 12.65 -0.11 -4.15
C LEU A 133 12.71 0.68 -5.46
N THR A 134 11.85 0.34 -6.41
CA THR A 134 11.71 1.09 -7.67
C THR A 134 11.08 2.43 -7.35
N THR A 135 11.91 3.47 -7.31
CA THR A 135 11.48 4.86 -7.12
C THR A 135 11.26 5.59 -8.43
N GLN A 136 11.30 4.88 -9.59
CA GLN A 136 11.02 5.49 -10.89
C GLN A 136 9.71 6.29 -10.77
N PRO A 137 9.78 7.63 -10.71
CA PRO A 137 8.58 8.41 -10.66
C PRO A 137 7.91 8.19 -12.02
N GLU A 138 6.61 7.89 -12.03
CA GLU A 138 5.86 8.07 -13.27
C GLU A 138 6.14 9.50 -13.75
N PRO A 139 6.45 9.71 -15.04
CA PRO A 139 6.74 11.02 -15.56
C PRO A 139 5.61 11.96 -15.16
N TYR A 140 5.99 13.01 -14.44
CA TYR A 140 5.07 13.95 -13.84
C TYR A 140 4.29 14.67 -14.95
N SER A 141 3.01 14.33 -15.14
CA SER A 141 2.19 15.00 -16.15
C SER A 141 1.69 16.35 -15.62
N PHE A 142 1.80 17.39 -16.44
CA PHE A 142 1.35 18.75 -16.12
C PHE A 142 -0.14 18.79 -15.69
N GLU A 143 -0.95 17.91 -16.29
CA GLU A 143 -2.36 17.72 -15.96
C GLU A 143 -2.60 17.26 -14.52
N ARG A 144 -1.69 16.43 -13.97
CA ARG A 144 -1.79 15.95 -12.58
C ARG A 144 -1.55 17.09 -11.59
N THR A 145 -0.63 18.00 -11.91
CA THR A 145 -0.35 19.24 -11.14
C THR A 145 -1.54 20.17 -11.19
N LEU A 146 -2.09 20.40 -12.39
CA LEU A 146 -3.26 21.24 -12.58
C LEU A 146 -4.45 20.67 -11.82
N ASN A 147 -4.72 19.37 -11.91
CA ASN A 147 -5.81 18.75 -11.16
C ASN A 147 -5.58 18.83 -9.65
N TRP A 148 -4.37 18.59 -9.14
CA TRP A 148 -4.08 18.75 -7.71
C TRP A 148 -4.27 20.19 -7.24
N LEU A 149 -3.76 21.18 -7.99
CA LEU A 149 -3.99 22.60 -7.74
C LEU A 149 -5.50 22.90 -7.75
N HIS A 150 -6.21 22.50 -8.80
CA HIS A 150 -7.64 22.75 -8.91
C HIS A 150 -8.45 22.12 -7.78
N HIS A 151 -8.02 20.99 -7.22
CA HIS A 151 -8.73 20.34 -6.11
C HIS A 151 -8.32 20.86 -4.72
N GLN A 152 -7.09 21.36 -4.55
CA GLN A 152 -6.58 21.83 -3.25
C GLN A 152 -6.72 23.34 -3.05
N VAL A 153 -6.64 24.15 -4.11
CA VAL A 153 -6.72 25.63 -4.04
C VAL A 153 -7.97 26.23 -4.70
N ALA A 154 -8.87 25.44 -5.33
CA ALA A 154 -10.14 25.98 -5.84
C ALA A 154 -11.01 26.71 -4.79
N PRO A 155 -11.10 26.27 -3.52
CA PRO A 155 -11.85 27.02 -2.51
C PRO A 155 -11.29 28.43 -2.30
N THR A 156 -9.97 28.60 -2.38
CA THR A 156 -9.26 29.86 -2.15
C THR A 156 -9.24 30.76 -3.38
N LEU A 157 -9.11 30.17 -4.58
CA LEU A 157 -9.13 30.90 -5.85
C LEU A 157 -10.49 31.55 -6.15
N LYS A 158 -11.59 30.91 -5.75
CA LYS A 158 -12.95 31.46 -5.92
C LYS A 158 -13.20 32.73 -5.10
N ILE A 159 -12.43 32.95 -4.04
CA ILE A 159 -12.52 34.14 -3.17
C ILE A 159 -11.65 35.29 -3.72
N ALA A 160 -10.59 34.98 -4.47
CA ALA A 160 -9.69 35.97 -5.05
C ALA A 160 -10.14 36.52 -6.42
N SER A 161 -11.17 35.91 -7.02
CA SER A 161 -11.78 36.35 -8.28
C SER A 161 -13.09 37.13 -8.05
N ILE A 162 -12.98 38.27 -7.34
CA ILE A 162 -13.99 39.34 -7.33
C ILE A 162 -13.50 40.45 -8.26
#